data_AF-A0A0A0YY62-F1
#
_entry.id   AF-A0A0A0YY62-F1
#
_cell.length_a   1.000
_cell.length_b   1.000
_cell.length_c   1.000
_cell.angle_alpha   90.00
_cell.angle_beta   90.00
_cell.angle_gamma   90.00
#
_symmetry.space_group_name_H-M   'P 1'
#
loop_
_entity.id
_entity.type
_entity.pdbx_description
1 polymer ?
#
loop_
_entity_poly.entity_id
_entity_poly.type
_entity_poly.pdbx_seq_one_letter_code
_entity_poly.pdbx_strand_id
1 'polypeptide(L)'
;TLFIRPELLSRWKDEAFLSSGELDLWGMNGRGDVCTGNSYYGCDRVGTATNLVNPIMSARLRTHKDFSFRYGRIEVRAKMPRGDWLWPAIWMLPHHWPYGPWPASGEIDIVESRGNDNYGDIGNQYGGSTLHWGPHWPFNFYGMTTAQYAANDGSFANSFHTWRVDWTNTNMEFYVDDALVLTVDPGTSFWDYSGLGDQYDNPWAAGDKMAP
;
A
#
# COMPACT_ATOMS: atom_id res chain seq x y z
N THR A 1 -12.28 -3.60 -18.28
CA THR A 1 -11.89 -2.53 -17.32
C THR A 1 -12.52 -2.84 -15.99
N LEU A 2 -11.72 -2.90 -14.92
CA LEU A 2 -12.19 -3.07 -13.55
C LEU A 2 -12.60 -1.71 -12.97
N PHE A 3 -13.71 -1.67 -12.23
CA PHE A 3 -14.16 -0.46 -11.53
C PHE A 3 -14.47 -0.81 -10.08
N ILE A 4 -13.66 -0.29 -9.15
CA ILE A 4 -13.89 -0.41 -7.72
C ILE A 4 -14.59 0.87 -7.27
N ARG A 5 -15.78 0.73 -6.67
CA ARG A 5 -16.56 1.85 -6.15
C ARG A 5 -16.64 1.75 -4.63
N PRO A 6 -15.81 2.48 -3.88
CA PRO A 6 -15.99 2.60 -2.45
C PRO A 6 -17.35 3.22 -2.14
N GLU A 7 -18.00 2.74 -1.07
CA GLU A 7 -19.28 3.26 -0.60
C GLU A 7 -19.25 3.51 0.89
N LEU A 8 -20.06 4.46 1.37
CA LEU A 8 -20.26 4.65 2.80
C LEU A 8 -20.87 3.40 3.41
N LEU A 9 -20.31 2.96 4.54
CA LEU A 9 -20.89 1.90 5.37
C LEU A 9 -22.32 2.27 5.79
N SER A 10 -22.61 3.57 5.92
CA SER A 10 -23.95 4.09 6.25
C SER A 10 -25.04 3.80 5.18
N ARG A 11 -24.66 3.31 3.99
CA ARG A 11 -25.63 2.81 3.00
C ARG A 11 -26.16 1.42 3.33
N TRP A 12 -25.48 0.71 4.22
CA TRP A 12 -25.84 -0.65 4.64
C TRP A 12 -26.21 -0.70 6.11
N LYS A 13 -25.49 0.03 6.96
CA LYS A 13 -25.76 0.21 8.39
C LYS A 13 -26.12 1.67 8.66
N ASP A 14 -26.65 2.03 9.82
CA ASP A 14 -26.83 3.44 10.16
C ASP A 14 -25.50 4.06 10.69
N GLU A 15 -25.47 5.36 10.95
CA GLU A 15 -24.27 6.01 11.49
C GLU A 15 -23.97 5.59 12.94
N ALA A 16 -24.99 5.26 13.73
CA ALA A 16 -24.83 4.79 15.11
C ALA A 16 -24.08 3.43 15.17
N PHE A 17 -24.21 2.62 14.13
CA PHE A 17 -23.45 1.38 13.96
C PHE A 17 -21.93 1.63 13.97
N LEU A 18 -21.44 2.76 13.48
CA LEU A 18 -20.01 3.03 13.45
C LEU A 18 -19.40 3.09 14.86
N SER A 19 -20.16 3.51 15.87
CA SER A 19 -19.68 3.71 17.24
C SER A 19 -20.15 2.67 18.25
N SER A 20 -20.96 1.70 17.83
CA SER A 20 -21.55 0.69 18.74
C SER A 20 -21.83 -0.67 18.10
N GLY A 21 -21.78 -0.76 16.77
CA GLY A 21 -22.09 -1.98 16.03
C GLY A 21 -20.91 -2.92 15.86
N GLU A 22 -21.21 -4.17 15.55
CA GLU A 22 -20.24 -5.22 15.22
C GLU A 22 -20.35 -5.53 13.73
N LEU A 23 -19.29 -5.22 12.99
CA LEU A 23 -19.12 -5.57 11.58
C LEU A 23 -18.51 -6.96 11.48
N ASP A 24 -19.33 -7.94 11.12
CA ASP A 24 -18.90 -9.32 10.84
C ASP A 24 -19.03 -9.64 9.34
N LEU A 25 -17.93 -10.09 8.71
CA LEU A 25 -17.85 -10.49 7.31
C LEU A 25 -17.72 -12.01 7.10
N TRP A 26 -18.00 -12.84 8.10
CA TRP A 26 -17.93 -14.31 8.03
C TRP A 26 -19.19 -14.98 7.49
N GLY A 27 -20.01 -14.25 6.74
CA GLY A 27 -21.16 -14.83 6.04
C GLY A 27 -22.39 -15.02 6.93
N MET A 28 -22.84 -13.97 7.62
CA MET A 28 -24.21 -13.85 8.16
C MET A 28 -24.73 -12.39 8.11
N ASN A 29 -24.12 -11.56 7.29
CA ASN A 29 -24.33 -10.11 7.28
C ASN A 29 -25.45 -9.65 6.32
N GLY A 30 -26.16 -10.58 5.68
CA GLY A 30 -27.21 -10.29 4.70
C GLY A 30 -26.72 -9.91 3.30
N ARG A 31 -25.40 -9.90 3.06
CA ARG A 31 -24.80 -9.72 1.71
C ARG A 31 -24.18 -10.99 1.13
N GLY A 32 -24.01 -12.03 1.94
CA GLY A 32 -23.39 -13.29 1.50
C GLY A 32 -21.88 -13.16 1.27
N ASP A 33 -21.26 -12.10 1.79
CA ASP A 33 -19.82 -11.89 1.71
C ASP A 33 -19.13 -12.88 2.65
N VAL A 34 -18.11 -13.58 2.14
CA VAL A 34 -17.22 -14.42 2.93
C VAL A 34 -15.86 -13.74 2.97
N CYS A 35 -15.38 -13.43 4.17
CA CYS A 35 -14.05 -12.89 4.40
C CYS A 35 -12.96 -13.71 3.69
N THR A 36 -12.17 -13.02 2.84
CA THR A 36 -11.04 -13.64 2.10
C THR A 36 -9.66 -13.23 2.65
N GLY A 37 -9.62 -12.47 3.76
CA GLY A 37 -8.37 -12.06 4.37
C GLY A 37 -8.53 -11.28 5.67
N ASN A 38 -8.55 -11.99 6.79
CA ASN A 38 -8.71 -11.44 8.15
C ASN A 38 -7.43 -10.83 8.75
N SER A 39 -6.64 -10.12 7.94
CA SER A 39 -5.44 -9.43 8.44
C SER A 39 -5.86 -8.35 9.45
N TYR A 40 -5.18 -8.29 10.61
CA TYR A 40 -5.44 -7.33 11.69
C TYR A 40 -6.88 -7.33 12.24
N TYR A 41 -7.58 -8.47 12.24
CA TYR A 41 -9.03 -8.52 12.54
C TYR A 41 -9.86 -7.69 11.55
N GLY A 42 -9.45 -7.64 10.28
CA GLY A 42 -10.13 -6.85 9.24
C GLY A 42 -11.52 -7.39 8.86
N CYS A 43 -11.89 -8.59 9.30
CA CYS A 43 -13.19 -9.19 9.00
C CYS A 43 -14.18 -9.17 10.16
N ASP A 44 -13.74 -8.73 11.34
CA ASP A 44 -14.57 -8.55 12.53
C ASP A 44 -14.13 -7.28 13.27
N ARG A 45 -15.01 -6.29 13.34
CA ARG A 45 -14.76 -5.01 14.01
C ARG A 45 -15.94 -4.57 14.86
N VAL A 46 -15.67 -4.32 16.13
CA VAL A 46 -16.61 -3.66 17.04
C VAL A 46 -16.31 -2.17 17.10
N GLY A 47 -17.29 -1.35 16.73
CA GLY A 47 -17.28 0.08 16.89
C GLY A 47 -17.44 0.47 18.36
N THR A 48 -16.67 1.46 18.79
CA THR A 48 -16.80 2.09 20.11
C THR A 48 -16.81 3.60 19.95
N ALA A 49 -17.16 4.34 21.01
CA ALA A 49 -17.15 5.80 21.00
C ALA A 49 -15.78 6.42 20.66
N THR A 50 -14.68 5.69 20.87
CA THR A 50 -13.30 6.16 20.61
C THR A 50 -12.61 5.45 19.45
N ASN A 51 -13.20 4.37 18.93
CA ASN A 51 -12.67 3.60 17.81
C ASN A 51 -13.83 3.17 16.90
N LEU A 52 -14.10 3.98 15.88
CA LEU A 52 -15.21 3.74 14.97
C LEU A 52 -14.90 2.59 14.01
N VAL A 53 -15.92 1.83 13.63
CA VAL A 53 -15.85 1.00 12.42
C VAL A 53 -15.56 1.91 11.23
N ASN A 54 -14.69 1.47 10.32
CA ASN A 54 -14.33 2.25 9.14
C ASN A 54 -15.59 2.70 8.36
N PRO A 55 -15.74 4.01 8.09
CA PRO A 55 -16.95 4.55 7.48
C PRO A 55 -17.09 4.21 5.99
N ILE A 56 -16.06 3.60 5.39
CA ILE A 56 -16.01 3.22 3.98
C ILE A 56 -15.90 1.71 3.84
N MET A 57 -16.77 1.15 3.00
CA MET A 57 -16.62 -0.19 2.43
C MET A 57 -15.95 -0.08 1.07
N SER A 58 -14.90 -0.87 0.86
CA SER A 58 -14.16 -0.92 -0.41
C SER A 58 -13.72 -2.34 -0.71
N ALA A 59 -13.02 -2.54 -1.83
CA ALA A 59 -12.45 -3.82 -2.22
C ALA A 59 -10.92 -3.81 -2.11
N ARG A 60 -10.35 -4.99 -1.83
CA ARG A 60 -8.92 -5.27 -1.97
C ARG A 60 -8.76 -6.47 -2.89
N LEU A 61 -8.02 -6.30 -3.99
CA LEU A 61 -7.68 -7.38 -4.91
C LEU A 61 -6.21 -7.76 -4.72
N ARG A 62 -5.91 -9.05 -4.74
CA ARG A 62 -4.54 -9.56 -4.52
C ARG A 62 -4.29 -10.74 -5.43
N THR A 63 -3.07 -10.85 -5.95
CA THR A 63 -2.60 -11.98 -6.77
C THR A 63 -1.86 -13.04 -5.95
N HIS A 64 -1.94 -12.97 -4.60
CA HIS A 64 -1.06 -13.68 -3.66
C HIS A 64 -0.84 -15.18 -3.93
N LYS A 65 -1.78 -15.89 -4.55
CA LYS A 65 -1.63 -17.32 -4.90
C LYS A 65 -1.51 -17.60 -6.40
N ASP A 66 -1.77 -16.59 -7.23
CA ASP A 66 -1.95 -16.76 -8.68
C ASP A 66 -0.76 -16.21 -9.47
N PHE A 67 -0.07 -15.20 -8.93
CA PHE A 67 1.05 -14.56 -9.59
C PHE A 67 2.00 -13.89 -8.61
N SER A 68 3.28 -14.20 -8.75
CA SER A 68 4.42 -13.50 -8.15
C SER A 68 5.52 -13.39 -9.20
N PHE A 69 6.34 -12.36 -9.10
CA PHE A 69 7.47 -12.16 -10.00
C PHE A 69 8.59 -11.43 -9.24
N ARG A 70 9.80 -11.56 -9.77
CA ARG A 70 10.99 -10.88 -9.27
C ARG A 70 11.75 -10.35 -10.47
N TYR A 71 12.00 -9.06 -10.43
CA TYR A 71 12.52 -8.26 -11.54
C TYR A 71 11.63 -8.22 -12.78
N GLY A 72 11.70 -7.12 -13.51
CA GLY A 72 10.86 -6.79 -14.64
C GLY A 72 10.08 -5.51 -14.40
N ARG A 73 9.07 -5.29 -15.23
CA ARG A 73 8.24 -4.10 -15.22
C ARG A 73 6.82 -4.45 -14.80
N ILE A 74 6.29 -3.72 -13.82
CA ILE A 74 4.84 -3.59 -13.64
C ILE A 74 4.42 -2.23 -14.15
N GLU A 75 3.33 -2.22 -14.90
CA GLU A 75 2.64 -1.01 -15.29
C GLU A 75 1.14 -1.17 -15.05
N VAL A 76 0.55 -0.21 -14.34
CA VAL A 76 -0.88 -0.18 -14.05
C VAL A 76 -1.44 1.15 -14.52
N ARG A 77 -2.45 1.10 -15.40
CA ARG A 77 -3.21 2.29 -15.78
C ARG A 77 -4.45 2.42 -14.92
N ALA A 78 -4.46 3.37 -13.99
CA ALA A 78 -5.54 3.56 -13.03
C ALA A 78 -5.81 5.04 -12.76
N LYS A 79 -7.06 5.33 -12.41
CA LYS A 79 -7.51 6.63 -11.90
C LYS A 79 -7.84 6.48 -10.43
N MET A 80 -7.31 7.36 -9.58
CA MET A 80 -7.58 7.30 -8.15
C MET A 80 -9.02 7.74 -7.85
N PRO A 81 -9.72 7.12 -6.88
CA PRO A 81 -11.05 7.57 -6.50
C PRO A 81 -10.98 8.90 -5.75
N ARG A 82 -11.96 9.77 -6.00
CA ARG A 82 -12.22 10.97 -5.19
C ARG A 82 -13.25 10.65 -4.12
N GLY A 83 -13.00 11.11 -2.89
CA GLY A 83 -13.93 10.96 -1.77
C GLY A 83 -13.21 10.96 -0.43
N ASP A 84 -13.96 11.28 0.62
CA ASP A 84 -13.40 11.33 1.96
C ASP A 84 -13.09 9.94 2.52
N TRP A 85 -12.06 9.87 3.38
CA TRP A 85 -11.64 8.65 4.07
C TRP A 85 -11.05 7.58 3.16
N LEU A 86 -10.67 7.95 1.94
CA LEU A 86 -10.07 7.04 0.97
C LEU A 86 -8.55 7.16 0.95
N TRP A 87 -7.89 6.01 1.01
CA TRP A 87 -6.46 5.86 0.79
C TRP A 87 -6.24 4.80 -0.32
N PRO A 88 -6.40 5.18 -1.60
CA PRO A 88 -6.15 4.27 -2.69
C PRO A 88 -4.65 3.94 -2.80
N ALA A 89 -4.35 2.66 -3.00
CA ALA A 89 -2.98 2.17 -3.12
C ALA A 89 -2.86 1.11 -4.21
N ILE A 90 -1.73 1.13 -4.92
CA ILE A 90 -1.24 0.06 -5.78
C ILE A 90 0.14 -0.30 -5.23
N TRP A 91 0.24 -1.51 -4.70
CA TRP A 91 1.38 -1.93 -3.91
C TRP A 91 1.60 -3.44 -4.03
N MET A 92 2.76 -3.88 -3.60
CA MET A 92 3.17 -5.27 -3.65
C MET A 92 3.73 -5.71 -2.30
N LEU A 93 3.35 -6.93 -1.92
CA LEU A 93 3.93 -7.67 -0.82
C LEU A 93 4.62 -8.93 -1.35
N PRO A 94 5.61 -9.46 -0.63
CA PRO A 94 6.28 -10.66 -1.07
C PRO A 94 5.35 -11.87 -0.96
N HIS A 95 5.51 -12.84 -1.87
CA HIS A 95 4.72 -14.08 -1.86
C HIS A 95 5.06 -14.96 -0.65
N HIS A 96 6.31 -14.89 -0.21
CA HIS A 96 6.83 -15.54 0.98
C HIS A 96 7.52 -14.50 1.85
N TRP A 97 7.79 -14.81 3.12
CA TRP A 97 8.48 -13.91 4.04
C TRP A 97 9.90 -14.42 4.32
N PRO A 98 10.81 -14.48 3.31
CA PRO A 98 12.09 -15.20 3.41
C PRO A 98 13.03 -14.62 4.46
N TYR A 99 12.87 -13.34 4.82
CA TYR A 99 13.75 -12.61 5.74
C TYR A 99 13.06 -12.27 7.07
N GLY A 100 11.86 -12.81 7.29
CA GLY A 100 11.05 -12.56 8.48
C GLY A 100 9.88 -11.60 8.26
N PRO A 101 9.19 -11.19 9.33
CA PRO A 101 8.01 -10.34 9.24
C PRO A 101 8.35 -8.96 8.66
N TRP A 102 7.32 -8.24 8.24
CA TRP A 102 7.46 -6.86 7.78
C TRP A 102 8.26 -5.98 8.76
N PRO A 103 9.15 -5.09 8.29
CA PRO A 103 9.48 -4.81 6.89
C PRO A 103 10.67 -5.64 6.34
N ALA A 104 11.10 -6.70 7.05
CA ALA A 104 12.31 -7.44 6.71
C ALA A 104 12.23 -8.18 5.37
N SER A 105 11.03 -8.56 4.92
CA SER A 105 10.83 -9.12 3.57
C SER A 105 10.30 -8.12 2.54
N GLY A 106 10.37 -6.83 2.86
CA GLY A 106 10.04 -5.75 1.93
C GLY A 106 8.54 -5.49 1.73
N GLU A 107 8.25 -4.31 1.20
CA GLU A 107 6.98 -3.89 0.62
C GLU A 107 7.27 -2.78 -0.41
N ILE A 108 6.61 -2.86 -1.57
CA ILE A 108 6.80 -1.93 -2.69
C ILE A 108 5.49 -1.21 -2.92
N ASP A 109 5.43 0.06 -2.54
CA ASP A 109 4.30 0.94 -2.81
C ASP A 109 4.54 1.69 -4.12
N ILE A 110 3.92 1.20 -5.20
CA ILE A 110 4.01 1.84 -6.52
C ILE A 110 3.35 3.20 -6.47
N VAL A 111 2.17 3.29 -5.84
CA VAL A 111 1.53 4.56 -5.52
C VAL A 111 0.61 4.39 -4.31
N GLU A 112 0.72 5.32 -3.38
CA GLU A 112 -0.30 5.65 -2.38
C GLU A 112 -0.75 7.09 -2.59
N SER A 113 -2.06 7.32 -2.52
CA SER A 113 -2.64 8.67 -2.64
C SER A 113 -3.78 8.85 -1.66
N ARG A 114 -4.36 10.05 -1.63
CA ARG A 114 -5.53 10.39 -0.81
C ARG A 114 -6.72 10.60 -1.75
N GLY A 115 -7.94 10.31 -1.31
CA GLY A 115 -9.14 10.62 -2.09
C GLY A 115 -9.74 11.99 -1.83
N ASN A 116 -9.49 12.56 -0.64
CA ASN A 116 -10.07 13.82 -0.19
C ASN A 116 -9.59 15.00 -1.05
N ASP A 117 -10.48 15.94 -1.38
CA ASP A 117 -10.08 17.20 -2.02
C ASP A 117 -9.38 18.15 -1.02
N ASN A 118 -9.85 18.20 0.23
CA ASN A 118 -9.35 19.09 1.28
C ASN A 118 -9.19 18.32 2.60
N TYR A 119 -7.98 17.83 2.89
CA TYR A 119 -7.62 17.28 4.21
C TYR A 119 -6.31 17.91 4.70
N GLY A 120 -6.43 19.06 5.37
CA GLY A 120 -5.27 19.91 5.68
C GLY A 120 -4.59 20.42 4.39
N ASP A 121 -3.25 20.45 4.38
CA ASP A 121 -2.47 20.95 3.24
C ASP A 121 -2.25 19.90 2.13
N ILE A 122 -2.80 18.69 2.28
CA ILE A 122 -2.50 17.55 1.41
C ILE A 122 -3.79 16.78 1.05
N GLY A 123 -4.14 16.75 -0.23
CA GLY A 123 -5.32 16.03 -0.75
C GLY A 123 -4.97 15.09 -1.91
N ASN A 124 -5.95 14.81 -2.76
CA ASN A 124 -5.85 13.93 -3.93
C ASN A 124 -4.99 14.47 -5.08
N GLN A 125 -4.45 15.69 -4.93
CA GLN A 125 -3.44 16.27 -5.80
C GLN A 125 -2.06 15.63 -5.62
N TYR A 126 -1.83 14.88 -4.54
CA TYR A 126 -0.54 14.25 -4.25
C TYR A 126 -0.62 12.72 -4.23
N GLY A 127 0.51 12.11 -4.57
CA GLY A 127 0.77 10.69 -4.46
C GLY A 127 2.20 10.47 -3.98
N GLY A 128 2.49 9.25 -3.54
CA GLY A 128 3.83 8.87 -3.15
C GLY A 128 4.15 7.43 -3.54
N SER A 129 5.42 7.20 -3.81
CA SER A 129 5.98 5.86 -4.02
C SER A 129 7.00 5.60 -2.92
N THR A 130 6.97 4.42 -2.33
CA THR A 130 7.75 4.10 -1.14
C THR A 130 8.21 2.64 -1.19
N LEU A 131 9.43 2.39 -0.72
CA LEU A 131 9.85 1.06 -0.29
C LEU A 131 9.87 1.00 1.23
N HIS A 132 9.22 0.00 1.82
CA HIS A 132 9.40 -0.32 3.23
C HIS A 132 10.38 -1.47 3.36
N TRP A 133 11.43 -1.24 4.15
CA TRP A 133 12.53 -2.18 4.32
C TRP A 133 13.24 -1.93 5.64
N GLY A 134 13.85 -2.97 6.21
CA GLY A 134 14.47 -2.89 7.53
C GLY A 134 14.45 -4.21 8.27
N PRO A 135 15.36 -4.47 9.23
CA PRO A 135 15.41 -5.77 9.90
C PRO A 135 14.16 -6.10 10.73
N HIS A 136 13.39 -5.09 11.15
CA HIS A 136 12.15 -5.22 11.91
C HIS A 136 11.42 -3.87 12.04
N TRP A 137 10.17 -3.87 12.55
CA TRP A 137 9.28 -2.69 12.56
C TRP A 137 9.90 -1.37 13.08
N PRO A 138 10.68 -1.34 14.19
CA PRO A 138 11.29 -0.09 14.67
C PRO A 138 12.40 0.47 13.78
N PHE A 139 12.96 -0.34 12.87
CA PHE A 139 14.00 0.06 11.91
C PHE A 139 13.46 0.00 10.49
N ASN A 140 12.27 0.54 10.26
CA ASN A 140 11.76 0.72 8.91
C ASN A 140 12.38 1.97 8.26
N PHE A 141 13.24 1.77 7.26
CA PHE A 141 14.04 2.80 6.59
C PHE A 141 13.34 3.45 5.39
N TYR A 142 12.02 3.34 5.30
CA TYR A 142 11.24 3.87 4.19
C TYR A 142 11.49 5.34 3.86
N GLY A 143 11.84 6.16 4.85
CA GLY A 143 12.18 7.58 4.66
C GLY A 143 13.40 7.81 3.77
N MET A 144 14.24 6.80 3.56
CA MET A 144 15.37 6.83 2.62
C MET A 144 14.96 6.52 1.18
N THR A 145 13.79 5.92 1.00
CA THR A 145 13.32 5.32 -0.25
C THR A 145 11.87 5.71 -0.53
N THR A 146 11.57 6.99 -0.37
CA THR A 146 10.24 7.55 -0.60
C THR A 146 10.32 8.81 -1.45
N ALA A 147 9.33 9.02 -2.31
CA ALA A 147 9.14 10.27 -3.03
C ALA A 147 7.67 10.66 -2.98
N GLN A 148 7.41 11.97 -2.88
CA GLN A 148 6.08 12.55 -3.06
C GLN A 148 6.07 13.39 -4.33
N TYR A 149 4.95 13.37 -5.04
CA TYR A 149 4.77 14.08 -6.30
C TYR A 149 3.32 14.55 -6.45
N ALA A 150 3.14 15.55 -7.31
CA ALA A 150 1.84 16.14 -7.60
C ALA A 150 1.30 15.70 -8.96
N ALA A 151 -0.02 15.60 -9.07
CA ALA A 151 -0.70 15.38 -10.33
C ALA A 151 -0.50 16.57 -11.28
N ASN A 152 -0.25 16.29 -12.56
CA ASN A 152 -0.03 17.30 -13.60
C ASN A 152 -1.31 18.06 -14.00
N ASP A 153 -2.48 17.47 -13.78
CA ASP A 153 -3.81 18.02 -14.04
C ASP A 153 -4.54 18.44 -12.76
N GLY A 154 -3.78 18.60 -11.66
CA GLY A 154 -4.25 19.04 -10.36
C GLY A 154 -4.83 17.97 -9.45
N SER A 155 -5.20 16.77 -9.95
CA SER A 155 -5.71 15.69 -9.09
C SER A 155 -5.59 14.33 -9.74
N PHE A 156 -5.04 13.33 -9.04
CA PHE A 156 -4.99 11.95 -9.52
C PHE A 156 -6.37 11.29 -9.69
N ALA A 157 -7.44 11.99 -9.31
CA ALA A 157 -8.82 11.58 -9.55
C ALA A 157 -9.45 12.17 -10.83
N ASN A 158 -8.77 13.11 -11.50
CA ASN A 158 -9.28 13.76 -12.71
C ASN A 158 -9.17 12.83 -13.92
N SER A 159 -8.02 12.19 -14.11
CA SER A 159 -7.73 11.37 -15.29
C SER A 159 -7.09 10.02 -14.93
N PHE A 160 -6.98 9.13 -15.92
CA PHE A 160 -6.23 7.88 -15.75
C PHE A 160 -4.76 8.18 -15.91
N HIS A 161 -3.96 7.73 -14.96
CA HIS A 161 -2.51 7.82 -14.99
C HIS A 161 -1.89 6.43 -15.13
N THR A 162 -0.67 6.41 -15.65
CA THR A 162 0.13 5.19 -15.77
C THR A 162 1.15 5.15 -14.64
N TRP A 163 1.04 4.13 -13.80
CA TRP A 163 1.89 3.89 -12.63
C TRP A 163 2.84 2.75 -12.96
N ARG A 164 4.14 3.00 -12.99
CA ARG A 164 5.13 2.01 -13.43
C ARG A 164 6.24 1.84 -12.41
N VAL A 165 6.65 0.60 -12.21
CA VAL A 165 7.89 0.26 -11.53
C VAL A 165 8.73 -0.63 -12.43
N ASP A 166 9.98 -0.24 -12.64
CA ASP A 166 11.01 -1.03 -13.30
C ASP A 166 11.96 -1.55 -12.23
N TRP A 167 11.94 -2.87 -12.01
CA TRP A 167 12.72 -3.52 -10.98
C TRP A 167 13.80 -4.39 -11.62
N THR A 168 15.06 -4.08 -11.36
CA THR A 168 16.21 -4.86 -11.82
C THR A 168 16.93 -5.50 -10.64
N ASN A 169 17.95 -6.31 -10.91
CA ASN A 169 18.84 -6.83 -9.87
C ASN A 169 19.83 -5.77 -9.32
N THR A 170 19.74 -4.52 -9.79
CA THR A 170 20.65 -3.44 -9.36
C THR A 170 19.94 -2.21 -8.81
N ASN A 171 18.71 -1.94 -9.23
CA ASN A 171 17.96 -0.76 -8.82
C ASN A 171 16.45 -0.96 -9.05
N MET A 172 15.68 0.02 -8.58
CA MET A 172 14.26 0.14 -8.87
C MET A 172 13.92 1.59 -9.26
N GLU A 173 13.16 1.77 -10.34
CA GLU A 173 12.77 3.07 -10.86
C GLU A 173 11.24 3.16 -10.95
N PHE A 174 10.67 4.21 -10.38
CA PHE A 174 9.23 4.46 -10.35
C PHE A 174 8.87 5.61 -11.28
N TYR A 175 7.77 5.46 -12.01
CA TYR A 175 7.30 6.45 -12.96
C TYR A 175 5.81 6.72 -12.82
N VAL A 176 5.43 7.97 -13.11
CA VAL A 176 4.04 8.42 -13.27
C VAL A 176 3.93 9.11 -14.62
N ASP A 177 3.09 8.60 -15.51
CA ASP A 177 2.93 9.10 -16.89
C ASP A 177 4.30 9.30 -17.60
N ASP A 178 5.14 8.26 -17.54
CA ASP A 178 6.51 8.23 -18.07
C ASP A 178 7.53 9.17 -17.40
N ALA A 179 7.11 10.03 -16.45
CA ALA A 179 8.03 10.84 -15.66
C ALA A 179 8.63 10.01 -14.51
N LEU A 180 9.97 9.94 -14.44
CA LEU A 180 10.69 9.31 -13.33
C LEU A 180 10.48 10.12 -12.04
N VAL A 181 10.00 9.47 -10.98
CA VAL A 181 9.70 10.11 -9.69
C VAL A 181 10.56 9.62 -8.53
N LEU A 182 11.06 8.38 -8.60
CA LEU A 182 11.94 7.79 -7.59
C LEU A 182 12.89 6.79 -8.24
N THR A 183 14.16 6.87 -7.85
CA THR A 183 15.17 5.82 -8.12
C THR A 183 15.68 5.32 -6.79
N VAL A 184 15.65 4.01 -6.59
CA VAL A 184 16.29 3.34 -5.44
C VAL A 184 17.43 2.48 -5.94
N ASP A 185 18.64 2.85 -5.57
CA ASP A 185 19.85 2.05 -5.74
C ASP A 185 20.57 2.01 -4.37
N PRO A 186 20.60 0.85 -3.69
CA PRO A 186 21.25 0.74 -2.38
C PRO A 186 22.80 0.73 -2.47
N GLY A 187 23.37 0.90 -3.66
CA GLY A 187 24.81 0.85 -3.90
C GLY A 187 25.32 -0.60 -3.91
N THR A 188 25.66 -1.13 -2.74
CA THR A 188 26.18 -2.50 -2.59
C THR A 188 25.06 -3.46 -2.16
N SER A 189 24.32 -3.10 -1.12
CA SER A 189 23.21 -3.87 -0.55
C SER A 189 22.33 -2.96 0.30
N PHE A 190 21.06 -3.34 0.54
CA PHE A 190 20.23 -2.59 1.48
C PHE A 190 20.79 -2.61 2.92
N TRP A 191 21.54 -3.65 3.30
CA TRP A 191 22.18 -3.67 4.62
C TRP A 191 23.20 -2.53 4.77
N ASP A 192 24.09 -2.37 3.79
CA ASP A 192 25.05 -1.26 3.78
C ASP A 192 24.32 0.09 3.70
N TYR A 193 23.25 0.14 2.91
CA TYR A 193 22.42 1.33 2.76
C TYR A 193 21.75 1.76 4.08
N SER A 194 21.43 0.81 4.98
CA SER A 194 20.84 1.10 6.29
C SER A 194 21.79 1.83 7.26
N GLY A 195 23.10 1.67 7.08
CA GLY A 195 24.11 2.18 8.00
C GLY A 195 24.13 1.52 9.40
N LEU A 196 23.43 0.41 9.62
CA LEU A 196 23.37 -0.28 10.92
C LEU A 196 24.70 -0.93 11.33
N GLY A 197 25.53 -1.34 10.36
CA GLY A 197 26.81 -2.00 10.60
C GLY A 197 26.68 -3.36 11.32
N ASP A 198 27.75 -3.80 11.96
CA ASP A 198 27.84 -5.17 12.54
C ASP A 198 27.21 -5.31 13.94
N GLN A 199 26.52 -4.28 14.44
CA GLN A 199 25.87 -4.32 15.76
C GLN A 199 24.55 -5.11 15.75
N TYR A 200 24.02 -5.39 14.57
CA TYR A 200 22.75 -6.06 14.35
C TYR A 200 22.95 -7.24 13.40
N ASP A 201 22.13 -8.27 13.55
CA ASP A 201 22.14 -9.39 12.62
C ASP A 201 21.53 -8.95 11.28
N ASN A 202 22.26 -9.19 10.19
CA ASN A 202 21.80 -8.88 8.84
C ASN A 202 20.85 -9.98 8.33
N PRO A 203 19.53 -9.73 8.21
CA PRO A 203 18.60 -10.74 7.71
C PRO A 203 18.79 -11.02 6.21
N TRP A 204 19.45 -10.13 5.47
CA TRP A 204 19.66 -10.20 4.02
C TRP A 204 21.03 -10.74 3.63
N ALA A 205 21.81 -11.30 4.58
CA ALA A 205 23.16 -11.78 4.32
C ALA A 205 23.24 -12.85 3.22
N ALA A 206 22.17 -13.63 3.02
CA ALA A 206 22.04 -14.62 1.94
C ALA A 206 21.27 -14.09 0.72
N GLY A 207 20.82 -12.83 0.75
CA GLY A 207 20.12 -12.15 -0.33
C GLY A 207 21.07 -11.59 -1.38
N ASP A 208 20.49 -11.04 -2.44
CA ASP A 208 21.21 -10.26 -3.44
C ASP A 208 21.23 -8.77 -3.07
N LYS A 209 21.82 -7.95 -3.93
CA LYS A 209 21.88 -6.49 -3.78
C LYS A 209 20.50 -5.85 -3.50
N MET A 210 19.44 -6.38 -4.11
CA MET A 210 18.08 -5.82 -4.01
C MET A 210 17.19 -6.50 -2.97
N ALA A 211 17.69 -7.46 -2.18
CA ALA A 211 17.00 -7.92 -0.97
C ALA A 211 17.03 -6.78 0.07
N PRO A 212 15.93 -6.45 0.76
CA PRO A 212 14.85 -7.32 1.29
C PRO A 212 13.82 -7.91 0.33
#